data_AF-A0A7W0JGM1-F1
#
_entry.id   AF-A0A7W0JGM1-F1
#
_cell.length_a   1.000
_cell.length_b   1.000
_cell.length_c   1.000
_cell.angle_alpha   90.00
_cell.angle_beta   90.00
_cell.angle_gamma   90.00
#
_symmetry.space_group_name_H-M   'P 1'
#
loop_
_entity.id
_entity.type
_entity.pdbx_description
1 polymer ?
#
loop_
_entity_poly.entity_id
_entity_poly.type
_entity_poly.pdbx_seq_one_letter_code
_entity_poly.pdbx_strand_id
1 'polypeptide(L)'
;GSGRGAAAYHDKRYALIAAIQDFDTAIYVDADSRIAALPPLGVFPSGLAVLPVVRKSVAEHLKTCGAWRMPVFVELARHLTGDADILRSARWCHEALVAVTKDGRESRFFEAWARAADFLQARGVYTGEGGVIGIAAACAGWGVDYDALSGLAAMIRHEGGGPKRK
;
A
#
# COMPACT_ATOMS: atom_id res chain seq x y z
N GLY A 1 27.97 -9.40 -9.25
CA GLY A 1 26.82 -8.49 -9.09
C GLY A 1 27.34 -7.07 -9.03
N SER A 2 26.73 -6.13 -9.76
CA SER A 2 27.23 -4.76 -10.00
C SER A 2 27.08 -3.78 -8.83
N GLY A 3 26.94 -4.26 -7.58
CA GLY A 3 26.84 -3.39 -6.39
C GLY A 3 25.61 -2.46 -6.35
N ARG A 4 24.73 -2.52 -7.36
CA ARG A 4 23.41 -1.89 -7.35
C ARG A 4 22.45 -2.93 -6.80
N GLY A 5 22.28 -2.95 -5.48
CA GLY A 5 21.17 -3.69 -4.89
C GLY A 5 19.88 -3.31 -5.64
N ALA A 6 19.07 -4.31 -5.98
CA ALA A 6 17.74 -4.03 -6.51
C ALA A 6 17.05 -3.04 -5.56
N ALA A 7 16.37 -2.03 -6.09
CA ALA A 7 15.57 -1.14 -5.26
C ALA A 7 14.66 -2.03 -4.40
N ALA A 8 14.72 -1.87 -3.08
CA ALA A 8 13.93 -2.67 -2.12
C ALA A 8 12.45 -2.24 -2.16
N TYR A 9 11.87 -2.20 -3.35
CA TYR A 9 10.50 -1.79 -3.57
C TYR A 9 9.56 -2.85 -2.97
N HIS A 10 8.52 -2.41 -2.26
CA HIS A 10 7.61 -3.28 -1.51
C HIS A 10 8.18 -4.00 -0.28
N ASP A 11 9.33 -3.60 0.24
CA ASP A 11 9.94 -4.18 1.45
C ASP A 11 9.11 -3.99 2.72
N LYS A 12 8.32 -2.91 2.81
CA LYS A 12 7.39 -2.63 3.93
C LYS A 12 6.46 -3.79 4.27
N ARG A 13 6.14 -4.64 3.28
CA ARG A 13 5.35 -5.86 3.50
C ARG A 13 6.02 -6.79 4.51
N TYR A 14 7.35 -6.87 4.54
CA TYR A 14 8.06 -7.74 5.47
C TYR A 14 7.99 -7.24 6.90
N ALA A 15 8.07 -5.92 7.11
CA ALA A 15 7.86 -5.32 8.43
C ALA A 15 6.43 -5.58 8.93
N LEU A 16 5.43 -5.42 8.06
CA LEU A 16 4.03 -5.72 8.37
C LEU A 16 3.81 -7.21 8.67
N ILE A 17 4.40 -8.13 7.88
CA ILE A 17 4.32 -9.58 8.10
C ILE A 17 4.93 -9.95 9.45
N ALA A 18 6.09 -9.40 9.80
CA ALA A 18 6.72 -9.67 11.09
C ALA A 18 5.84 -9.19 12.24
N ALA A 19 5.34 -7.94 12.17
CA ALA A 19 4.52 -7.38 13.23
C ALA A 19 3.19 -8.13 13.41
N ILE A 20 2.53 -8.56 12.32
CA ILE A 20 1.24 -9.25 12.42
C ILE A 20 1.38 -10.67 12.99
N GLN A 21 2.59 -11.24 13.10
CA GLN A 21 2.75 -12.53 13.78
C GLN A 21 2.46 -12.40 15.29
N ASP A 22 2.93 -11.32 15.90
CA ASP A 22 2.87 -11.11 17.35
C ASP A 22 1.70 -10.22 17.79
N PHE A 23 1.14 -9.42 16.88
CA PHE A 23 0.09 -8.44 17.19
C PHE A 23 -1.15 -8.61 16.29
N ASP A 24 -2.31 -8.19 16.79
CA ASP A 24 -3.55 -8.20 16.01
C ASP A 24 -3.59 -7.10 14.95
N THR A 25 -2.92 -5.97 15.21
CA THR A 25 -2.79 -4.86 14.27
C THR A 25 -1.32 -4.47 14.12
N ALA A 26 -0.87 -4.32 12.88
CA ALA A 26 0.42 -3.75 12.52
C ALA A 26 0.20 -2.40 11.83
N ILE A 27 0.79 -1.33 12.36
CA ILE A 27 0.78 0.00 11.75
C ILE A 27 2.18 0.29 11.22
N TYR A 28 2.29 0.55 9.93
CA TYR A 28 3.52 0.97 9.27
C TYR A 28 3.48 2.47 8.99
N VAL A 29 4.57 3.16 9.29
CA VAL A 29 4.78 4.59 9.04
C VAL A 29 6.11 4.74 8.30
N ASP A 30 6.16 5.57 7.24
CA ASP A 30 7.42 5.85 6.55
C ASP A 30 8.46 6.45 7.50
N ALA A 31 9.71 6.03 7.34
CA ALA A 31 10.82 6.40 8.22
C ALA A 31 11.20 7.90 8.17
N ASP A 32 10.80 8.60 7.11
CA ASP A 32 10.97 10.05 6.96
C ASP A 32 9.78 10.85 7.54
N SER A 33 9.09 10.28 8.53
CA SER A 33 7.98 10.91 9.23
C SER A 33 8.38 11.41 10.62
N ARG A 34 7.84 12.57 11.00
CA ARG A 34 7.85 13.06 12.39
C ARG A 34 6.47 12.90 13.00
N ILE A 35 6.40 12.25 14.15
CA ILE A 35 5.18 12.13 14.95
C ILE A 35 5.26 13.15 16.08
N ALA A 36 4.36 14.14 16.10
CA ALA A 36 4.39 15.22 17.09
C ALA A 36 4.03 14.73 18.50
N ALA A 37 2.97 13.93 18.61
CA ALA A 37 2.63 13.15 19.79
C ALA A 37 1.82 11.93 19.35
N LEU A 38 1.94 10.83 20.09
CA LEU A 38 1.16 9.63 19.80
C LEU A 38 -0.26 9.81 20.38
N PRO A 39 -1.31 9.84 19.56
CA PRO A 39 -2.67 9.86 20.09
C PRO A 39 -3.01 8.50 20.72
N PRO A 40 -4.02 8.42 21.58
CA PRO A 40 -4.60 7.13 21.95
C PRO A 40 -4.97 6.35 20.69
N LEU A 41 -4.36 5.17 20.52
CA LEU A 41 -4.69 4.27 19.43
C LEU A 41 -5.92 3.44 19.85
N GLY A 42 -6.99 3.54 19.06
CA GLY A 42 -8.21 2.75 19.27
C GLY A 42 -8.09 1.33 18.74
N VAL A 43 -9.20 0.60 18.80
CA VAL A 43 -9.34 -0.67 18.09
C VAL A 43 -9.46 -0.38 16.60
N PHE A 44 -8.60 -1.01 15.81
CA PHE A 44 -8.65 -0.89 14.36
C PHE A 44 -9.66 -1.87 13.77
N PRO A 45 -10.38 -1.49 12.70
CA PRO A 45 -11.18 -2.45 11.95
C PRO A 45 -10.26 -3.51 11.32
N SER A 46 -10.76 -4.74 11.25
CA SER A 46 -10.15 -5.85 10.50
C SER A 46 -9.89 -5.49 9.04
N GLY A 47 -8.78 -6.01 8.49
CA GLY A 47 -8.36 -5.75 7.12
C GLY A 47 -7.38 -4.58 7.01
N LEU A 48 -7.66 -3.63 6.12
CA LEU A 48 -6.73 -2.57 5.74
C LEU A 48 -7.27 -1.18 6.05
N ALA A 49 -6.47 -0.36 6.75
CA ALA A 49 -6.71 1.07 6.89
C ALA A 49 -5.57 1.89 6.26
N VAL A 50 -5.90 2.99 5.61
CA VAL A 50 -4.93 3.87 4.91
C VAL A 50 -5.28 5.35 5.09
N LEU A 51 -4.36 6.24 4.75
CA LEU A 51 -4.64 7.67 4.74
C LEU A 51 -5.73 8.07 3.72
N PRO A 52 -6.63 9.01 4.06
CA PRO A 52 -7.66 9.53 3.15
C PRO A 52 -7.12 10.49 2.07
N VAL A 53 -5.81 10.52 1.81
CA VAL A 53 -5.18 11.47 0.85
C VAL A 53 -5.69 11.25 -0.57
N VAL A 54 -5.93 10.00 -0.96
CA VAL A 54 -6.44 9.63 -2.29
C VAL A 54 -7.62 8.67 -2.14
N ARG A 55 -8.84 9.20 -2.23
CA ARG A 55 -10.07 8.39 -2.29
C ARG A 55 -10.46 8.07 -3.73
N LYS A 56 -9.57 7.40 -4.46
CA LYS A 56 -9.77 7.01 -5.87
C LYS A 56 -9.62 5.51 -6.04
N SER A 57 -10.28 4.94 -7.04
CA SER A 57 -9.89 3.63 -7.55
C SER A 57 -8.46 3.66 -8.11
N VAL A 58 -7.83 2.49 -8.23
CA VAL A 58 -6.52 2.37 -8.88
C VAL A 58 -6.57 2.89 -10.31
N ALA A 59 -7.63 2.57 -11.07
CA ALA A 59 -7.81 3.04 -12.43
C ALA A 59 -7.89 4.58 -12.51
N GLU A 60 -8.67 5.22 -11.64
CA GLU A 60 -8.80 6.68 -11.62
C GLU A 60 -7.49 7.38 -11.22
N HIS A 61 -6.77 6.86 -10.22
CA HIS A 61 -5.50 7.43 -9.81
C HIS A 61 -4.46 7.32 -10.92
N LEU A 62 -4.34 6.15 -11.56
CA LEU A 62 -3.41 5.94 -12.65
C LEU A 62 -3.73 6.84 -13.85
N LYS A 63 -5.00 7.05 -14.21
CA LYS A 63 -5.38 7.99 -15.27
C LYS A 63 -4.87 9.41 -15.03
N THR A 64 -4.87 9.89 -13.77
CA THR A 64 -4.49 11.28 -13.45
C THR A 64 -3.01 11.46 -13.10
N CYS A 65 -2.38 10.48 -12.46
CA CYS A 65 -1.07 10.63 -11.82
C CYS A 65 -0.02 9.62 -12.31
N GLY A 66 -0.34 8.80 -13.31
CA GLY A 66 0.55 7.73 -13.74
C GLY A 66 0.08 6.97 -14.97
N ALA A 67 -0.47 7.66 -15.96
CA ALA A 67 -1.15 7.01 -17.09
C ALA A 67 -0.22 6.04 -17.85
N TRP A 68 1.08 6.34 -17.88
CA TRP A 68 2.11 5.47 -18.45
C TRP A 68 2.23 4.10 -17.75
N ARG A 69 1.79 3.98 -16.49
CA ARG A 69 1.76 2.71 -15.73
C ARG A 69 0.48 1.91 -15.99
N MET A 70 -0.54 2.49 -16.62
CA MET A 70 -1.82 1.81 -16.84
C MET A 70 -1.65 0.45 -17.56
N PRO A 71 -0.87 0.32 -18.65
CA PRO A 71 -0.73 -0.97 -19.33
C PRO A 71 -0.18 -2.07 -18.42
N VAL A 72 0.87 -1.78 -17.64
CA VAL A 72 1.46 -2.77 -16.73
C VAL A 72 0.52 -3.12 -15.57
N PHE A 73 -0.28 -2.17 -15.09
CA PHE A 73 -1.29 -2.44 -14.06
C PHE A 73 -2.47 -3.27 -14.58
N VAL A 74 -2.85 -3.10 -15.85
CA VAL A 74 -3.85 -3.96 -16.51
C VAL A 74 -3.34 -5.40 -16.62
N GLU A 75 -2.07 -5.59 -17.01
CA GLU A 75 -1.47 -6.92 -17.02
C GLU A 75 -1.35 -7.51 -15.61
N LEU A 76 -0.94 -6.70 -14.62
CA LEU A 76 -0.83 -7.11 -13.23
C LEU A 76 -2.18 -7.58 -12.68
N ALA A 77 -3.24 -6.82 -12.92
CA ALA A 77 -4.59 -7.17 -12.52
C ALA A 77 -4.99 -8.54 -13.08
N ARG A 78 -4.84 -8.74 -14.40
CA ARG A 78 -5.10 -10.04 -15.04
C ARG A 78 -4.24 -11.16 -14.47
N HIS A 79 -2.97 -10.89 -14.15
CA HIS A 79 -2.07 -11.88 -13.57
C HIS A 79 -2.52 -12.35 -12.17
N LEU A 80 -3.05 -11.44 -11.35
CA LEU A 80 -3.45 -11.73 -9.97
C LEU A 80 -4.88 -12.28 -9.87
N THR A 81 -5.81 -11.76 -10.66
CA THR A 81 -7.25 -12.03 -10.51
C THR A 81 -7.89 -12.68 -11.73
N GLY A 82 -7.21 -12.71 -12.87
CA GLY A 82 -7.82 -13.05 -14.17
C GLY A 82 -8.66 -11.94 -14.78
N ASP A 83 -8.84 -10.80 -14.09
CA ASP A 83 -9.74 -9.73 -14.50
C ASP A 83 -9.12 -8.33 -14.31
N ALA A 84 -9.09 -7.55 -15.39
CA ALA A 84 -8.59 -6.19 -15.37
C ALA A 84 -9.56 -5.20 -14.71
N ASP A 85 -10.85 -5.50 -14.64
CA ASP A 85 -11.85 -4.59 -14.08
C ASP A 85 -11.72 -4.43 -12.55
N ILE A 86 -10.95 -5.29 -11.89
CA ILE A 86 -10.55 -5.09 -10.48
C ILE A 86 -9.90 -3.71 -10.26
N LEU A 87 -9.24 -3.13 -11.26
CA LEU A 87 -8.65 -1.79 -11.15
C LEU A 87 -9.69 -0.68 -10.89
N ARG A 88 -10.95 -0.91 -11.27
CA ARG A 88 -12.05 0.05 -11.07
C ARG A 88 -12.63 -0.01 -9.67
N SER A 89 -12.58 -1.18 -9.02
CA SER A 89 -13.12 -1.39 -7.67
C SER A 89 -12.04 -1.30 -6.58
N ALA A 90 -10.82 -1.78 -6.86
CA ALA A 90 -9.68 -1.66 -5.98
C ALA A 90 -9.34 -0.19 -5.70
N ARG A 91 -9.05 0.12 -4.44
CA ARG A 91 -8.75 1.49 -3.99
C ARG A 91 -7.26 1.77 -4.03
N TRP A 92 -6.89 2.97 -4.44
CA TRP A 92 -5.51 3.44 -4.30
C TRP A 92 -5.20 3.66 -2.81
N CYS A 93 -4.22 2.92 -2.30
CA CYS A 93 -3.87 2.91 -0.89
C CYS A 93 -2.60 3.73 -0.66
N HIS A 94 -2.70 4.94 -0.10
CA HIS A 94 -1.52 5.78 0.13
C HIS A 94 -0.54 5.07 1.09
N GLU A 95 0.68 4.81 0.63
CA GLU A 95 1.59 3.84 1.21
C GLU A 95 2.43 4.35 2.39
N ALA A 96 2.35 5.65 2.69
CA ALA A 96 3.15 6.33 3.71
C ALA A 96 2.70 6.09 5.16
N LEU A 97 1.43 5.69 5.34
CA LEU A 97 0.86 5.27 6.61
C LEU A 97 -0.26 4.28 6.34
N VAL A 98 -0.08 3.04 6.80
CA VAL A 98 -1.00 1.92 6.57
C VAL A 98 -1.11 1.06 7.83
N ALA A 99 -2.30 0.55 8.11
CA ALA A 99 -2.52 -0.43 9.16
C ALA A 99 -3.16 -1.70 8.60
N VAL A 100 -2.65 -2.85 9.02
CA VAL A 100 -3.20 -4.17 8.73
C VAL A 100 -3.67 -4.79 10.04
N THR A 101 -4.93 -5.20 10.11
CA THR A 101 -5.54 -5.84 11.29
C THR A 101 -6.05 -7.22 10.93
N LYS A 102 -5.82 -8.19 11.82
CA LYS A 102 -6.17 -9.58 11.57
C LYS A 102 -7.66 -9.81 11.33
N ASP A 103 -7.94 -10.74 10.43
CA ASP A 103 -9.24 -11.32 10.12
C ASP A 103 -9.18 -12.73 9.50
N GLY A 104 -7.98 -13.32 9.42
CA GLY A 104 -7.71 -14.65 8.85
C GLY A 104 -7.39 -14.65 7.35
N ARG A 105 -7.35 -13.49 6.68
CA ARG A 105 -7.07 -13.37 5.24
C ARG A 105 -5.76 -12.65 4.92
N GLU A 106 -4.92 -12.44 5.93
CA GLU A 106 -3.63 -11.72 5.81
C GLU A 106 -2.66 -12.46 4.90
N SER A 107 -2.62 -13.79 4.97
CA SER A 107 -1.79 -14.61 4.07
C SER A 107 -2.13 -14.33 2.61
N ARG A 108 -3.42 -14.32 2.26
CA ARG A 108 -3.91 -14.02 0.91
C ARG A 108 -3.54 -12.59 0.47
N PHE A 109 -3.62 -11.63 1.38
CA PHE A 109 -3.19 -10.26 1.14
C PHE A 109 -1.69 -10.16 0.84
N PHE A 110 -0.85 -10.71 1.72
CA PHE A 110 0.60 -10.63 1.57
C PHE A 110 1.14 -11.47 0.41
N GLU A 111 0.53 -12.61 0.10
CA GLU A 111 0.85 -13.42 -1.09
C GLU A 111 0.53 -12.65 -2.38
N ALA A 112 -0.63 -11.99 -2.46
CA ALA A 112 -0.98 -11.17 -3.62
C ALA A 112 -0.01 -9.98 -3.78
N TRP A 113 0.35 -9.32 -2.68
CA TRP A 113 1.34 -8.24 -2.70
C TRP A 113 2.72 -8.76 -3.14
N ALA A 114 3.20 -9.88 -2.60
CA ALA A 114 4.48 -10.48 -2.98
C ALA A 114 4.52 -10.81 -4.48
N ARG A 115 3.48 -11.47 -5.01
CA ARG A 115 3.38 -11.78 -6.45
C ARG A 115 3.36 -10.52 -7.31
N ALA A 116 2.69 -9.46 -6.86
CA ALA A 116 2.68 -8.18 -7.56
C ALA A 116 4.07 -7.52 -7.59
N ALA A 117 4.79 -7.57 -6.47
CA ALA A 117 6.13 -7.03 -6.36
C ALA A 117 7.08 -7.73 -7.35
N ASP A 118 7.05 -9.06 -7.39
CA ASP A 118 7.87 -9.86 -8.32
C ASP A 118 7.51 -9.55 -9.78
N PHE A 119 6.21 -9.42 -10.09
CA PHE A 119 5.72 -9.11 -11.43
C PHE A 119 6.23 -7.75 -11.94
N LEU A 120 6.22 -6.72 -11.09
CA LEU A 120 6.67 -5.38 -11.42
C LEU A 120 8.21 -5.30 -11.47
N GLN A 121 8.89 -5.96 -10.54
CA GLN A 121 10.35 -6.03 -10.52
C GLN A 121 10.90 -6.68 -11.79
N ALA A 122 10.29 -7.78 -12.25
CA ALA A 122 10.66 -8.43 -13.52
C ALA A 122 10.51 -7.53 -14.75
N ARG A 123 9.70 -6.45 -14.65
CA ARG A 123 9.47 -5.44 -15.70
C ARG A 123 10.23 -4.14 -15.44
N GLY A 124 11.06 -4.07 -14.40
CA GLY A 124 11.81 -2.87 -14.03
C GLY A 124 10.93 -1.70 -13.54
N VAL A 125 9.74 -2.00 -13.01
CA VAL A 125 8.81 -0.98 -12.50
C VAL A 125 8.95 -0.87 -10.98
N TYR A 126 9.44 0.27 -10.50
CA TYR A 126 9.72 0.53 -9.07
C TYR A 126 8.87 1.69 -8.53
N THR A 127 7.59 1.71 -8.90
CA THR A 127 6.65 2.76 -8.53
C THR A 127 5.22 2.23 -8.57
N GLY A 128 4.29 2.92 -7.90
CA GLY A 128 2.87 2.59 -7.91
C GLY A 128 2.41 1.65 -6.80
N GLU A 129 3.16 1.60 -5.71
CA GLU A 129 2.89 0.72 -4.58
C GLU A 129 1.49 0.87 -4.00
N GLY A 130 0.95 2.09 -3.90
CA GLY A 130 -0.42 2.24 -3.44
C GLY A 130 -1.47 1.53 -4.29
N GLY A 131 -1.21 1.37 -5.60
CA GLY A 131 -2.05 0.55 -6.47
C GLY A 131 -1.89 -0.95 -6.21
N VAL A 132 -0.66 -1.40 -5.92
CA VAL A 132 -0.37 -2.80 -5.59
C VAL A 132 -1.05 -3.22 -4.30
N ILE A 133 -0.93 -2.40 -3.24
CA ILE A 133 -1.59 -2.61 -1.96
C ILE A 133 -3.11 -2.72 -2.16
N GLY A 134 -3.68 -1.80 -2.94
CA GLY A 134 -5.10 -1.80 -3.27
C GLY A 134 -5.60 -3.07 -3.96
N ILE A 135 -4.86 -3.55 -4.96
CA ILE A 135 -5.20 -4.79 -5.68
C ILE A 135 -5.04 -5.99 -4.75
N ALA A 136 -3.99 -6.03 -3.92
CA ALA A 136 -3.79 -7.09 -2.94
C ALA A 136 -4.93 -7.15 -1.91
N ALA A 137 -5.39 -6.01 -1.41
CA ALA A 137 -6.55 -5.92 -0.51
C ALA A 137 -7.81 -6.47 -1.20
N ALA A 138 -8.07 -6.05 -2.44
CA ALA A 138 -9.19 -6.57 -3.21
C ALA A 138 -9.08 -8.08 -3.47
N CYS A 139 -7.86 -8.58 -3.72
CA CYS A 139 -7.60 -10.02 -3.85
C CYS A 139 -7.94 -10.76 -2.55
N ALA A 140 -7.66 -10.21 -1.37
CA ALA A 140 -8.05 -10.78 -0.08
C ALA A 140 -9.55 -10.63 0.26
N GLY A 141 -10.30 -9.88 -0.55
CA GLY A 141 -11.69 -9.51 -0.26
C GLY A 141 -11.81 -8.46 0.85
N TRP A 142 -10.77 -7.65 1.05
CA TRP A 142 -10.76 -6.54 2.00
C TRP A 142 -11.29 -5.26 1.35
N GLY A 143 -12.07 -4.52 2.15
CA GLY A 143 -12.31 -3.10 1.93
C GLY A 143 -11.13 -2.27 2.42
N VAL A 144 -11.21 -0.96 2.22
CA VAL A 144 -10.22 0.00 2.71
C VAL A 144 -10.92 0.98 3.63
N ASP A 145 -10.47 1.04 4.88
CA ASP A 145 -10.88 2.03 5.85
C ASP A 145 -10.02 3.29 5.72
N TYR A 146 -10.64 4.46 5.74
CA TYR A 146 -9.96 5.75 5.59
C TYR A 146 -9.99 6.60 6.85
N ASP A 147 -10.68 6.13 7.90
CA ASP A 147 -11.02 6.93 9.05
C ASP A 147 -10.21 6.51 10.28
N ALA A 148 -9.91 5.21 10.42
CA ALA A 148 -9.19 4.63 11.56
C ALA A 148 -7.80 5.25 11.80
N LEU A 149 -7.13 5.71 10.75
CA LEU A 149 -5.81 6.35 10.85
C LEU A 149 -5.88 7.88 11.00
N SER A 150 -7.06 8.50 10.95
CA SER A 150 -7.19 9.98 10.92
C SER A 150 -6.56 10.66 12.12
N GLY A 151 -6.71 10.09 13.33
CA GLY A 151 -6.13 10.63 14.54
C GLY A 151 -4.60 10.63 14.51
N LEU A 152 -4.00 9.52 14.05
CA LEU A 152 -2.55 9.40 13.91
C LEU A 152 -2.02 10.27 12.76
N ALA A 153 -2.74 10.32 11.64
CA ALA A 153 -2.42 11.13 10.48
C ALA A 153 -2.30 12.63 10.83
N ALA A 154 -3.20 13.14 11.67
CA ALA A 154 -3.16 14.54 12.13
C ALA A 154 -1.88 14.89 12.91
N MET A 155 -1.19 13.88 13.46
CA MET A 155 0.04 14.06 14.26
C MET A 155 1.31 13.78 13.45
N ILE A 156 1.19 13.30 12.21
CA ILE A 156 2.31 12.94 11.33
C ILE A 156 2.62 14.07 10.36
N ARG A 157 3.92 14.38 10.24
CA ARG A 157 4.47 15.22 9.18
C ARG A 157 5.50 14.42 8.40
N HIS A 158 5.26 14.20 7.11
CA HIS A 158 6.22 13.58 6.21
C HIS A 158 7.25 14.62 5.75
N GLU A 159 8.53 14.35 6.01
CA GLU A 159 9.67 15.16 5.59
C GLU A 159 10.17 14.76 4.19
N GLY A 160 9.61 13.66 3.65
CA GLY A 160 9.86 13.04 2.35
C GLY A 160 9.36 13.83 1.13
N GLY A 161 9.63 15.13 1.11
CA GLY A 161 9.59 15.95 -0.07
C GLY A 161 10.86 16.76 -0.09
N GLY A 162 11.98 16.15 -0.52
CA GLY A 162 13.25 16.85 -0.68
C GLY A 162 13.04 18.21 -1.35
N PRO A 163 13.85 19.24 -1.04
CA PRO A 163 13.52 20.64 -1.32
C PRO A 163 13.00 20.79 -2.74
N LYS A 164 11.72 21.16 -2.87
CA LYS A 164 11.17 21.63 -4.14
C LYS A 164 11.92 22.92 -4.43
N ARG A 165 12.91 22.86 -5.32
CA ARG A 165 13.59 24.06 -5.83
C ARG A 165 12.48 25.02 -6.28
N LYS A 166 12.40 26.17 -5.63
CA LYS A 166 11.64 27.32 -6.11
C LYS A 166 12.26 27.82 -7.41
#